data_AF-A0A7Y3P9B3-F1
#
_entry.id   AF-A0A7Y3P9B3-F1
#
_cell.length_a   1.000
_cell.length_b   1.000
_cell.length_c   1.000
_cell.angle_alpha   90.00
_cell.angle_beta   90.00
_cell.angle_gamma   90.00
#
_symmetry.space_group_name_H-M   'P 1'
#
loop_
_entity.id
_entity.type
_entity.pdbx_description
1 polymer ?
#
loop_
_entity_poly.entity_id
_entity_poly.type
_entity_poly.pdbx_seq_one_letter_code
_entity_poly.pdbx_strand_id
1 'polypeptide(L)'
;MNVRTSAVLLILTASAATAAAQPATAPAVARPRAIPKPGMIDRSLIEDVNAMDEPNLVAVFAYIPLTNQPAALAELLTRDHRGLKRYADKLNRDMKAAGGVTDWDHEVCAVLVDRFETVSDRSGLPDKKRMSIINECILSRVVSFAELMIKRNQ
;
A
#
# COMPACT_ATOMS: atom_id res chain seq x y z
N MET A 1 44.22 -43.16 13.28
CA MET A 1 44.88 -42.67 12.05
C MET A 1 44.13 -41.42 11.57
N ASN A 2 44.85 -40.29 11.54
CA ASN A 2 44.71 -39.07 10.70
C ASN A 2 43.32 -38.38 10.63
N VAL A 3 43.04 -37.26 11.30
CA VAL A 3 43.50 -35.84 11.13
C VAL A 3 43.17 -35.22 9.77
N ARG A 4 42.35 -34.14 9.81
CA ARG A 4 42.32 -32.90 8.98
C ARG A 4 40.95 -32.24 9.17
N THR A 5 40.71 -31.26 10.04
CA THR A 5 41.19 -29.86 10.06
C THR A 5 41.22 -29.20 8.69
N SER A 6 40.25 -28.32 8.43
CA SER A 6 40.37 -27.21 7.49
C SER A 6 39.47 -26.08 7.97
N ALA A 7 40.12 -25.12 8.62
CA ALA A 7 39.59 -23.79 8.88
C ALA A 7 39.55 -23.03 7.54
N VAL A 8 38.42 -22.41 7.23
CA VAL A 8 38.35 -21.41 6.16
C VAL A 8 38.27 -20.05 6.83
N LEU A 9 39.31 -19.28 6.53
CA LEU A 9 39.67 -17.96 7.04
C LEU A 9 39.32 -16.93 5.95
N LEU A 10 39.16 -15.65 6.34
CA LEU A 10 39.32 -14.42 5.54
C LEU A 10 38.12 -14.08 4.59
N ILE A 11 37.60 -12.84 4.46
CA ILE A 11 38.14 -11.49 4.68
C ILE A 11 36.98 -10.51 5.00
N LEU A 12 37.08 -9.73 6.08
CA LEU A 12 36.34 -8.46 6.24
C LEU A 12 37.03 -7.40 5.38
N THR A 13 36.33 -6.81 4.40
CA THR A 13 36.79 -5.59 3.73
C THR A 13 36.03 -4.40 4.28
N ALA A 14 36.76 -3.56 5.01
CA ALA A 14 36.33 -2.24 5.45
C ALA A 14 36.51 -1.25 4.29
N SER A 15 35.42 -0.60 3.86
CA SER A 15 35.49 0.55 2.95
C SER A 15 35.39 1.83 3.77
N ALA A 16 36.52 2.54 3.89
CA ALA A 16 36.61 3.86 4.48
C ALA A 16 36.57 4.94 3.39
N ALA A 17 35.71 5.94 3.63
CA ALA A 17 35.82 7.37 3.34
C ALA A 17 36.21 7.86 1.93
N THR A 18 35.30 8.62 1.33
CA THR A 18 35.65 9.91 0.70
C THR A 18 34.52 10.91 0.90
N ALA A 19 34.67 11.81 1.88
CA ALA A 19 33.78 12.94 2.08
C ALA A 19 34.28 14.10 1.20
N ALA A 20 33.54 14.39 0.12
CA ALA A 20 33.77 15.56 -0.71
C ALA A 20 33.07 16.77 -0.05
N ALA A 21 33.85 17.78 0.30
CA ALA A 21 33.37 19.06 0.80
C ALA A 21 32.59 19.80 -0.31
N GLN A 22 31.30 20.03 -0.09
CA GLN A 22 30.49 20.95 -0.90
C GLN A 22 30.64 22.39 -0.39
N PRO A 23 30.67 23.40 -1.28
CA PRO A 23 30.70 24.81 -0.89
C PRO A 23 29.37 25.22 -0.27
N ALA A 24 29.46 25.98 0.83
CA ALA A 24 28.32 26.48 1.59
C ALA A 24 27.56 27.56 0.79
N THR A 25 26.37 27.22 0.30
CA THR A 25 25.37 28.18 -0.19
C THR A 25 24.65 28.81 1.01
N ALA A 26 24.55 30.14 1.02
CA ALA A 26 23.94 30.93 2.09
C ALA A 26 22.49 30.50 2.41
N PRO A 27 22.04 30.60 3.68
CA PRO A 27 20.70 30.19 4.06
C PRO A 27 19.66 31.17 3.50
N ALA A 28 18.89 30.71 2.52
CA ALA A 28 17.64 31.36 2.17
C ALA A 28 16.71 31.30 3.40
N VAL A 29 16.23 32.46 3.83
CA VAL A 29 15.28 32.61 4.93
C VAL A 29 14.01 31.79 4.60
N ALA A 30 13.90 30.61 5.20
CA ALA A 30 12.72 29.77 5.09
C ALA A 30 11.55 30.47 5.79
N ARG A 31 10.63 31.03 5.00
CA ARG A 31 9.33 31.48 5.53
C ARG A 31 8.63 30.27 6.15
N PRO A 32 7.98 30.40 7.32
CA PRO A 32 7.20 29.31 7.90
C PRO A 32 6.05 28.95 6.96
N ARG A 33 6.16 27.81 6.27
CA ARG A 33 5.03 27.25 5.51
C ARG A 33 4.12 26.55 6.50
N ALA A 34 2.87 26.99 6.57
CA ALA A 34 1.85 26.36 7.38
C ALA A 34 1.73 24.87 6.97
N ILE A 35 1.71 23.97 7.95
CA ILE A 35 1.56 22.54 7.71
C ILE A 35 0.15 22.32 7.12
N PRO A 36 0.03 21.85 5.86
CA PRO A 36 -1.28 21.63 5.26
C PRO A 36 -2.00 20.52 6.03
N LYS A 37 -3.29 20.74 6.31
CA LYS A 37 -4.14 19.74 6.96
C LYS A 37 -4.21 18.48 6.07
N PRO A 38 -4.20 17.28 6.66
CA PRO A 38 -4.28 16.05 5.88
C PRO A 38 -5.59 16.02 5.07
N GLY A 39 -5.50 15.89 3.74
CA GLY A 39 -6.65 15.70 2.86
C GLY A 39 -6.92 16.79 1.83
N MET A 40 -6.19 17.91 1.84
CA MET A 40 -6.30 18.92 0.78
C MET A 40 -4.98 19.01 0.01
N ILE A 41 -4.93 18.37 -1.16
CA ILE A 41 -3.86 18.59 -2.13
C ILE A 41 -4.04 20.03 -2.62
N ASP A 42 -3.17 20.92 -2.16
CA ASP A 42 -3.23 22.33 -2.52
C ASP A 42 -3.05 22.46 -4.03
N ARG A 43 -3.98 23.13 -4.73
CA ARG A 43 -3.88 23.33 -6.19
C ARG A 43 -2.58 24.05 -6.56
N SER A 44 -2.05 24.85 -5.64
CA SER A 44 -0.75 25.51 -5.80
C SER A 44 0.41 24.53 -5.92
N LEU A 45 0.35 23.35 -5.30
CA LEU A 45 1.40 22.34 -5.40
C LEU A 45 1.42 21.68 -6.78
N ILE A 46 0.26 21.50 -7.41
CA ILE A 46 0.16 20.97 -8.77
C ILE A 46 0.66 22.01 -9.78
N GLU A 47 0.30 23.29 -9.59
CA GLU A 47 0.76 24.38 -10.45
C GLU A 47 2.26 24.66 -10.28
N ASP A 48 2.79 24.61 -9.06
CA ASP A 48 4.23 24.75 -8.78
C ASP A 48 5.05 23.60 -9.38
N VAL A 49 4.51 22.37 -9.37
CA VAL A 49 5.15 21.20 -10.00
C VAL A 49 5.08 21.27 -11.52
N ASN A 50 4.00 21.81 -12.10
CA ASN A 50 3.90 22.05 -13.54
C ASN A 50 4.80 23.21 -14.01
N ALA A 51 5.07 24.19 -13.14
CA ALA A 51 5.95 25.31 -13.44
C ALA A 51 7.44 24.93 -13.37
N MET A 52 7.77 23.87 -12.65
CA MET A 52 9.09 23.24 -12.70
C MET A 52 9.15 22.33 -13.93
N ASP A 53 9.69 22.84 -15.04
CA ASP A 53 9.92 22.15 -16.33
C ASP A 53 10.95 20.99 -16.24
N GLU A 54 10.92 20.24 -15.14
CA GLU A 54 11.78 19.14 -14.77
C GLU A 54 10.96 17.84 -14.89
N PRO A 55 11.09 17.08 -16.00
CA PRO A 55 10.26 15.89 -16.27
C PRO A 55 10.44 14.78 -15.20
N ASN A 56 11.50 14.86 -14.38
CA ASN A 56 11.78 13.89 -13.33
C ASN A 56 10.99 14.12 -12.04
N LEU A 57 10.40 15.31 -11.81
CA LEU A 57 9.62 15.59 -10.60
C LEU A 57 8.20 15.03 -10.65
N VAL A 58 7.63 14.87 -11.85
CA VAL A 58 6.36 14.15 -12.07
C VAL A 58 6.49 12.69 -11.58
N ALA A 59 7.66 12.06 -11.76
CA ALA A 59 7.90 10.70 -11.32
C ALA A 59 7.95 10.55 -9.78
N VAL A 60 8.36 11.59 -9.05
CA VAL A 60 8.45 11.57 -7.58
C VAL A 60 7.06 11.62 -6.94
N PHE A 61 6.09 12.32 -7.55
CA PHE A 61 4.69 12.30 -7.13
C PHE A 61 3.88 11.15 -7.78
N ALA A 62 4.33 10.61 -8.92
CA ALA A 62 3.80 9.36 -9.48
C ALA A 62 4.14 8.13 -8.63
N TYR A 63 5.04 8.28 -7.65
CA TYR A 63 5.36 7.26 -6.66
C TYR A 63 4.44 7.36 -5.43
N ILE A 64 3.12 7.45 -5.64
CA ILE A 64 2.21 6.82 -4.67
C ILE A 64 2.54 5.33 -4.85
N PRO A 65 3.22 4.69 -3.88
CA PRO A 65 3.74 3.36 -4.12
C PRO A 65 2.55 2.49 -4.50
N LEU A 66 2.66 1.74 -5.61
CA LEU A 66 1.60 0.86 -6.10
C LEU A 66 1.02 -0.02 -4.97
N THR A 67 1.80 -0.26 -3.91
CA THR A 67 1.40 -0.91 -2.66
C THR A 67 0.18 -0.28 -1.97
N ASN A 68 -0.09 1.00 -2.21
CA ASN A 68 -1.25 1.75 -1.74
C ASN A 68 -2.27 1.95 -2.86
N GLN A 69 -2.45 0.98 -3.76
CA GLN A 69 -3.62 0.93 -4.67
C GLN A 69 -4.49 -0.29 -4.37
N PRO A 70 -5.84 -0.16 -4.39
CA PRO A 70 -6.75 -1.29 -4.17
C PRO A 70 -6.48 -2.44 -5.14
N ALA A 71 -6.13 -2.10 -6.38
CA ALA A 71 -5.78 -3.06 -7.43
C ALA A 71 -4.55 -3.91 -7.08
N ALA A 72 -3.52 -3.33 -6.48
CA ALA A 72 -2.31 -4.07 -6.10
C ALA A 72 -2.58 -5.03 -4.93
N LEU A 73 -3.40 -4.60 -3.96
CA LEU A 73 -3.84 -5.50 -2.89
C LEU A 73 -4.71 -6.63 -3.47
N ALA A 74 -5.66 -6.32 -4.36
CA ALA A 74 -6.46 -7.34 -5.02
C ALA A 74 -5.59 -8.35 -5.79
N GLU A 75 -4.59 -7.89 -6.54
CA GLU A 75 -3.64 -8.77 -7.24
C GLU A 75 -2.81 -9.64 -6.30
N LEU A 76 -2.39 -9.11 -5.15
CA LEU A 76 -1.72 -9.91 -4.13
C LEU A 76 -2.67 -10.98 -3.57
N LEU A 77 -3.93 -10.61 -3.30
CA LEU A 77 -4.93 -11.49 -2.71
C LEU A 77 -5.42 -12.58 -3.70
N THR A 78 -5.39 -12.35 -5.01
CA THR A 78 -5.68 -13.40 -6.00
C THR A 78 -4.60 -14.49 -6.02
N ARG A 79 -3.35 -14.14 -5.67
CA ARG A 79 -2.20 -15.07 -5.62
C ARG A 79 -2.01 -15.72 -4.25
N ASP A 80 -2.36 -15.03 -3.16
CA ASP A 80 -2.24 -15.53 -1.79
C ASP A 80 -3.60 -15.89 -1.16
N HIS A 81 -3.95 -17.16 -1.23
CA HIS A 81 -5.18 -17.68 -0.62
C HIS A 81 -5.25 -17.49 0.91
N ARG A 82 -4.11 -17.48 1.61
CA ARG A 82 -4.11 -17.26 3.07
C ARG A 82 -4.39 -15.79 3.38
N GLY A 83 -3.79 -14.89 2.63
CA GLY A 83 -4.08 -13.46 2.64
C GLY A 83 -5.55 -13.19 2.35
N LEU A 84 -6.08 -13.77 1.27
CA LEU A 84 -7.49 -13.65 0.90
C LEU A 84 -8.44 -14.13 1.99
N LYS A 85 -8.14 -15.26 2.63
CA LYS A 85 -8.93 -15.77 3.76
C LYS A 85 -8.97 -14.76 4.91
N ARG A 86 -7.81 -14.24 5.33
CA ARG A 86 -7.72 -13.25 6.42
C ARG A 86 -8.44 -11.96 6.07
N TYR A 87 -8.34 -11.54 4.81
CA TYR A 87 -9.02 -10.35 4.30
C TYR A 87 -10.55 -10.52 4.30
N ALA A 88 -11.06 -11.63 3.78
CA ALA A 88 -12.50 -11.94 3.84
C ALA A 88 -13.01 -12.03 5.28
N ASP A 89 -12.24 -12.65 6.20
CA ASP A 89 -12.60 -12.70 7.60
C ASP A 89 -12.63 -11.29 8.24
N LYS A 90 -11.75 -10.37 7.81
CA LYS A 90 -11.75 -8.96 8.22
C LYS A 90 -12.99 -8.23 7.69
N LEU A 91 -13.30 -8.35 6.39
CA LEU A 91 -14.50 -7.75 5.78
C LEU A 91 -15.78 -8.19 6.50
N ASN A 92 -15.92 -9.49 6.76
CA ASN A 92 -17.08 -10.03 7.47
C ASN A 92 -17.19 -9.50 8.91
N ARG A 93 -16.07 -9.26 9.61
CA ARG A 93 -16.11 -8.60 10.93
C ARG A 93 -16.52 -7.14 10.81
N ASP A 94 -15.96 -6.41 9.85
CA ASP A 94 -16.24 -4.99 9.66
C ASP A 94 -17.70 -4.77 9.24
N MET A 95 -18.23 -5.56 8.32
CA MET A 95 -19.64 -5.51 7.93
C MET A 95 -20.58 -5.80 9.12
N LYS A 96 -20.23 -6.77 9.98
CA LYS A 96 -21.04 -7.09 11.17
C LYS A 96 -20.95 -6.03 12.26
N ALA A 97 -19.77 -5.45 12.49
CA ALA A 97 -19.57 -4.44 13.52
C ALA A 97 -20.09 -3.07 13.09
N ALA A 98 -19.75 -2.65 11.87
CA ALA A 98 -20.01 -1.31 11.38
C ALA A 98 -21.29 -1.18 10.53
N GLY A 99 -21.82 -2.29 10.02
CA GLY A 99 -22.90 -2.30 9.02
C GLY A 99 -22.42 -1.87 7.63
N GLY A 100 -21.11 -1.95 7.37
CA GLY A 100 -20.50 -1.47 6.14
C GLY A 100 -18.99 -1.73 6.08
N VAL A 101 -18.38 -1.33 4.97
CA VAL A 101 -16.92 -1.41 4.74
C VAL A 101 -16.36 -0.04 4.37
N THR A 102 -15.03 0.12 4.39
CA THR A 102 -14.43 1.37 3.93
C THR A 102 -14.50 1.50 2.41
N ASP A 103 -14.40 2.73 1.89
CA ASP A 103 -14.32 3.00 0.46
C ASP A 103 -13.18 2.23 -0.20
N TRP A 104 -12.04 2.19 0.49
CA TRP A 104 -10.88 1.40 0.12
C TRP A 104 -11.20 -0.10 -0.04
N ASP A 105 -11.84 -0.70 0.97
CA ASP A 105 -12.17 -2.12 0.94
C ASP A 105 -13.18 -2.44 -0.17
N HIS A 106 -14.11 -1.51 -0.43
CA HIS A 106 -15.11 -1.61 -1.50
C HIS A 106 -14.44 -1.68 -2.87
N GLU A 107 -13.49 -0.79 -3.15
CA GLU A 107 -12.71 -0.82 -4.39
C GLU A 107 -11.91 -2.13 -4.54
N VAL A 108 -11.28 -2.62 -3.46
CA VAL A 108 -10.57 -3.91 -3.49
C VAL A 108 -11.53 -5.06 -3.82
N CYS A 109 -12.72 -5.08 -3.22
CA CYS A 109 -13.73 -6.10 -3.49
C CYS A 109 -14.21 -6.05 -4.94
N ALA A 110 -14.44 -4.85 -5.49
CA ALA A 110 -14.81 -4.67 -6.89
C ALA A 110 -13.75 -5.22 -7.84
N VAL A 111 -12.47 -4.91 -7.61
CA VAL A 111 -11.38 -5.45 -8.42
C VAL A 111 -11.26 -6.97 -8.25
N LEU A 112 -11.46 -7.52 -7.05
CA LEU A 112 -11.42 -8.97 -6.83
C LEU A 112 -12.51 -9.70 -7.63
N VAL A 113 -13.74 -9.17 -7.68
CA VAL A 113 -14.82 -9.79 -8.45
C VAL A 113 -14.51 -9.79 -9.94
N ASP A 114 -14.13 -8.64 -10.50
CA ASP A 114 -13.71 -8.53 -11.90
C ASP A 114 -12.59 -9.53 -12.23
N ARG A 115 -11.57 -9.61 -11.36
CA ARG A 115 -10.47 -10.56 -11.55
C ARG A 115 -10.95 -12.00 -11.52
N PHE A 116 -11.75 -12.41 -10.54
CA PHE A 116 -12.22 -13.80 -10.43
C PHE A 116 -13.19 -14.21 -11.54
N GLU A 117 -13.92 -13.27 -12.15
CA GLU A 117 -14.73 -13.55 -13.35
C GLU A 117 -13.87 -13.90 -14.58
N THR A 118 -12.69 -13.31 -14.69
CA THR A 118 -11.77 -13.53 -15.83
C THR A 118 -10.85 -14.75 -15.67
N VAL A 119 -10.77 -15.36 -14.48
CA VAL A 119 -9.91 -16.54 -14.26
C VAL A 119 -10.54 -17.77 -14.92
N SER A 120 -9.89 -18.29 -15.95
CA SER A 120 -10.30 -19.50 -16.67
C SER A 120 -10.08 -20.79 -15.88
N ASP A 121 -9.07 -20.82 -14.99
CA ASP A 121 -8.81 -21.95 -14.10
C ASP A 121 -9.58 -21.83 -12.78
N ARG A 122 -10.56 -22.72 -12.60
CA ARG A 122 -11.38 -22.76 -11.38
C ARG A 122 -10.59 -23.17 -10.14
N SER A 123 -9.39 -23.73 -10.27
CA SER A 123 -8.55 -24.13 -9.14
C SER A 123 -8.08 -22.94 -8.29
N GLY A 124 -7.96 -21.76 -8.90
CA GLY A 124 -7.57 -20.51 -8.24
C GLY A 124 -8.73 -19.74 -7.60
N LEU A 125 -9.97 -20.22 -7.74
CA LEU A 125 -11.13 -19.51 -7.23
C LEU A 125 -11.25 -19.61 -5.70
N PRO A 126 -11.74 -18.55 -5.04
CA PRO A 126 -12.11 -18.61 -3.63
C PRO A 126 -13.23 -19.64 -3.41
N ASP A 127 -13.27 -20.23 -2.21
CA ASP A 127 -14.43 -21.04 -1.84
C ASP A 127 -15.73 -20.22 -1.83
N LYS A 128 -16.87 -20.91 -1.95
CA LYS A 128 -18.20 -20.27 -2.03
C LYS A 128 -18.45 -19.29 -0.88
N LYS A 129 -17.96 -19.59 0.31
CA LYS A 129 -18.13 -18.73 1.49
C LYS A 129 -17.36 -17.42 1.32
N ARG A 130 -16.09 -17.48 0.90
CA ARG A 130 -15.27 -16.28 0.66
C ARG A 130 -15.83 -15.46 -0.49
N MET A 131 -16.23 -16.11 -1.58
CA MET A 131 -16.84 -15.39 -2.71
C MET A 131 -18.12 -14.66 -2.29
N SER A 132 -18.96 -15.29 -1.47
CA SER A 132 -20.16 -14.64 -0.93
C SER A 132 -19.83 -13.38 -0.12
N ILE A 133 -18.79 -13.42 0.72
CA ILE A 133 -18.36 -12.26 1.52
C ILE A 133 -17.84 -11.13 0.61
N ILE A 134 -17.08 -11.46 -0.43
CA ILE A 134 -16.56 -10.48 -1.39
C ILE A 134 -17.70 -9.83 -2.19
N ASN A 135 -18.69 -10.61 -2.62
CA ASN A 135 -19.86 -10.07 -3.31
C ASN A 135 -20.71 -9.20 -2.37
N GLU A 136 -20.90 -9.62 -1.12
CA GLU A 136 -21.61 -8.84 -0.11
C GLU A 136 -20.90 -7.52 0.22
N CYS A 137 -19.56 -7.52 0.24
CA CYS A 137 -18.74 -6.32 0.42
C CYS A 137 -19.07 -5.23 -0.62
N ILE A 138 -19.25 -5.59 -1.90
CA ILE A 138 -19.62 -4.64 -2.97
C ILE A 138 -21.03 -4.07 -2.77
N LEU A 139 -21.94 -4.86 -2.20
CA LEU A 139 -23.31 -4.44 -1.94
C LEU A 139 -23.46 -3.70 -0.61
N SER A 140 -22.45 -3.75 0.24
CA SER A 140 -22.47 -3.14 1.57
C SER A 140 -22.36 -1.62 1.49
N ARG A 141 -22.88 -0.96 2.52
CA ARG A 141 -22.77 0.49 2.67
C ARG A 141 -21.30 0.88 2.88
N VAL A 142 -20.85 1.93 2.19
CA VAL A 142 -19.55 2.55 2.46
C VAL A 142 -19.64 3.39 3.75
N VAL A 143 -18.71 3.15 4.68
CA VAL A 143 -18.55 3.88 5.94
C VAL A 143 -17.16 4.48 6.04
N SER A 144 -17.03 5.60 6.76
CA SER A 144 -15.71 6.19 6.99
C SER A 144 -14.85 5.29 7.90
N PHE A 145 -13.52 5.36 7.75
CA PHE A 145 -12.61 4.63 8.61
C PHE A 145 -12.82 4.98 10.10
N ALA A 146 -13.07 6.26 10.41
CA ALA A 146 -13.34 6.70 11.78
C ALA A 146 -14.60 6.05 12.35
N GLU A 147 -15.70 6.00 11.58
CA GLU A 147 -16.94 5.34 11.98
C GLU A 147 -16.75 3.84 12.24
N LEU A 148 -16.03 3.15 11.34
CA LEU A 148 -15.71 1.74 11.49
C LEU A 148 -14.94 1.48 12.78
N MET A 149 -13.92 2.28 13.07
CA MET A 149 -13.10 2.15 14.27
C MET A 149 -13.88 2.40 15.55
N ILE A 150 -14.83 3.34 15.55
CA ILE A 150 -15.72 3.58 16.69
C ILE A 150 -16.60 2.35 16.95
N LYS A 151 -17.26 1.83 15.91
CA LYS A 151 -18.19 0.69 16.05
C LYS A 151 -17.49 -0.63 16.38
N ARG A 152 -16.24 -0.82 15.97
CA ARG A 152 -15.46 -2.04 16.27
C ARG A 152 -15.04 -2.16 17.75
N ASN A 153 -14.99 -1.05 18.47
CA ASN A 153 -14.55 -1.01 19.86
C ASN A 153 -15.72 -0.99 20.86
N GLN A 154 -16.96 -1.12 20.37
CA GLN A 154 -18.17 -1.28 21.17
C GLN A 154 -18.55 -2.76 21.26
#